data_AF-A0AAW0BEK1-F1
#
_entry.id   AF-A0AAW0BEK1-F1
#
_cell.length_a   1.000
_cell.length_b   1.000
_cell.length_c   1.000
_cell.angle_alpha   90.00
_cell.angle_beta   90.00
_cell.angle_gamma   90.00
#
_symmetry.space_group_name_H-M   'P 1'
#
loop_
_entity.id
_entity.type
_entity.pdbx_description
1 polymer ?
#
loop_
_entity_poly.entity_id
_entity_poly.type
_entity_poly.pdbx_seq_one_letter_code
_entity_poly.pdbx_strand_id
1 'polypeptide(L)'
;MALSTPSSEQLLLSTPLEGTADRRRYGSDSSAEHFYLQGFKEGSRQREAEVTLLKTQLKQACFEAAQLKVKVQDLEEENKVFTDNLFDVCSQRANLDPQVLVSEAAALEETSSNDSDSYIRVPPPSPSRMDVPASSSAFPSGRSNDRYGIPSYLSAFRSREAETALRELMEKARTMDSRALARIKNMCREAHATPRDLKSWAQSFILSEWRNPPEIAPPNIRRDPTKPALPNPRMGDPVERWFEYYSVHSSALPRGVRKDTEGRPWKPDLQASRLAAQLRPLQTSPAATRTEFSYYLFELLGTPGKYHSIVSTRGLRIASTLSPQPYDGPSPVTIEDVVLHMVVCGVTLEVVKDALEPWSRQHKTAGATFGP
;
A
#
# COMPACT_ATOMS: atom_id res chain seq x y z
N MET A 1 -15.79 2.99 56.23
CA MET A 1 -15.10 4.26 55.94
C MET A 1 -15.98 5.05 54.99
N ALA A 2 -16.75 5.98 55.54
CA ALA A 2 -17.60 6.90 54.82
C ALA A 2 -16.80 8.18 54.56
N LEU A 3 -16.71 8.61 53.29
CA LEU A 3 -16.21 9.94 52.94
C LEU A 3 -17.35 10.72 52.30
N SER A 4 -17.91 11.56 53.15
CA SER A 4 -18.71 12.73 52.83
C SER A 4 -17.78 13.82 52.29
N THR A 5 -18.18 14.53 51.24
CA THR A 5 -18.09 16.01 51.19
C THR A 5 -18.87 16.59 50.00
N PRO A 6 -19.37 17.83 50.13
CA PRO A 6 -20.39 18.44 49.28
C PRO A 6 -19.77 19.45 48.29
N SER A 7 -20.57 20.02 47.39
CA SER A 7 -20.87 21.47 47.42
C SER A 7 -21.61 21.89 46.15
N SER A 8 -22.75 22.54 46.37
CA SER A 8 -23.57 23.20 45.36
C SER A 8 -22.86 24.40 44.77
N GLU A 9 -22.57 24.37 43.46
CA GLU A 9 -22.26 25.58 42.71
C GLU A 9 -23.51 26.18 42.07
N GLN A 10 -23.54 27.51 42.17
CA GLN A 10 -24.69 28.37 42.03
C GLN A 10 -25.04 28.62 40.57
N LEU A 11 -26.34 28.55 40.29
CA LEU A 11 -27.00 29.14 39.13
C LEU A 11 -26.76 30.65 39.08
N LEU A 12 -25.90 31.11 38.18
CA LEU A 12 -25.91 32.49 37.70
C LEU A 12 -26.68 32.57 36.39
N LEU A 13 -27.93 32.99 36.52
CA LEU A 13 -28.78 33.53 35.47
C LEU A 13 -28.06 34.69 34.76
N SER A 14 -27.58 34.42 33.55
CA SER A 14 -27.15 35.48 32.63
C SER A 14 -28.34 35.91 31.78
N THR A 15 -28.68 37.18 31.90
CA THR A 15 -29.73 37.89 31.15
C THR A 15 -29.42 37.92 29.64
N PRO A 16 -30.44 37.82 28.76
CA PRO A 16 -30.24 38.00 27.33
C PRO A 16 -30.19 39.50 27.01
N LEU A 17 -29.03 39.98 26.57
CA LEU A 17 -28.88 41.28 25.93
C LEU A 17 -29.48 41.20 24.52
N GLU A 18 -30.64 41.84 24.34
CA GLU A 18 -31.23 42.16 23.05
C GLU A 18 -30.33 43.12 22.27
N GLY A 19 -29.39 42.56 21.51
CA GLY A 19 -28.64 43.27 20.47
C GLY A 19 -29.43 43.23 19.16
N THR A 20 -30.20 44.28 18.91
CA THR A 20 -30.86 44.52 17.63
C THR A 20 -29.85 44.96 16.56
N ALA A 21 -30.05 44.42 15.36
CA ALA A 21 -29.69 45.01 14.07
C ALA A 21 -28.20 45.22 13.75
N ASP A 22 -27.55 44.18 13.18
CA ASP A 22 -26.86 44.36 11.89
C ASP A 22 -26.70 43.02 11.15
N ARG A 23 -27.74 42.60 10.42
CA ARG A 23 -27.83 41.27 9.79
C ARG A 23 -27.95 41.32 8.27
N ARG A 24 -27.34 42.33 7.63
CA ARG A 24 -27.37 42.47 6.16
C ARG A 24 -26.02 42.86 5.57
N ARG A 25 -24.97 42.05 5.75
CA ARG A 25 -23.73 42.16 4.94
C ARG A 25 -22.78 40.95 4.94
N TYR A 26 -23.28 39.73 5.17
CA TYR A 26 -22.49 38.48 5.02
C TYR A 26 -23.15 37.50 4.03
N GLY A 27 -23.45 37.98 2.81
CA GLY A 27 -24.28 37.27 1.85
C GLY A 27 -23.58 36.27 0.92
N SER A 28 -22.24 36.22 0.86
CA SER A 28 -21.53 35.40 -0.15
C SER A 28 -20.61 34.31 0.42
N ASP A 29 -20.05 34.47 1.63
CA ASP A 29 -19.15 33.46 2.21
C ASP A 29 -19.86 32.32 2.96
N SER A 30 -21.13 32.51 3.33
CA SER A 30 -21.93 31.48 4.04
C SER A 30 -22.22 30.26 3.16
N SER A 31 -22.32 30.46 1.84
CA SER A 31 -22.67 29.41 0.89
C SER A 31 -21.57 28.34 0.78
N ALA A 32 -20.30 28.76 0.67
CA ALA A 32 -19.16 27.84 0.52
C ALA A 32 -18.85 27.03 1.79
N GLU A 33 -19.13 27.59 2.97
CA GLU A 33 -19.03 26.91 4.26
C GLU A 33 -20.12 25.86 4.43
N HIS A 34 -21.35 26.23 4.08
CA HIS A 34 -22.49 25.32 4.11
C HIS A 34 -22.25 24.07 3.24
N PHE A 35 -21.75 24.24 2.00
CA PHE A 35 -21.43 23.10 1.13
C PHE A 35 -20.31 22.22 1.66
N TYR A 36 -19.28 22.81 2.27
CA TYR A 36 -18.22 22.03 2.89
C TYR A 36 -18.75 21.17 4.03
N LEU A 37 -19.50 21.76 4.95
CA LEU A 37 -20.08 21.05 6.09
C LEU A 37 -21.06 19.96 5.63
N GLN A 38 -21.85 20.22 4.60
CA GLN A 38 -22.77 19.24 4.06
C GLN A 38 -22.05 18.08 3.36
N GLY A 39 -21.05 18.36 2.51
CA GLY A 39 -20.23 17.34 1.86
C GLY A 39 -19.44 16.51 2.87
N PHE A 40 -18.93 17.14 3.93
CA PHE A 40 -18.28 16.44 5.03
C PHE A 40 -19.25 15.50 5.77
N LYS A 41 -20.45 15.98 6.10
CA LYS A 41 -21.50 15.13 6.71
C LYS A 41 -21.91 13.97 5.81
N GLU A 42 -22.04 14.21 4.50
CA GLU A 42 -22.35 13.16 3.52
C GLU A 42 -21.23 12.12 3.44
N GLY A 43 -19.98 12.57 3.32
CA GLY A 43 -18.82 11.68 3.30
C GLY A 43 -18.63 10.91 4.61
N SER A 44 -19.01 11.49 5.75
CA SER A 44 -19.06 10.78 7.04
C SER A 44 -20.13 9.70 7.02
N ARG A 45 -21.34 10.01 6.54
CA ARG A 45 -22.45 9.05 6.44
C ARG A 45 -22.13 7.89 5.49
N GLN A 46 -21.50 8.17 4.35
CA GLN A 46 -21.06 7.14 3.40
C GLN A 46 -20.01 6.21 4.01
N ARG A 47 -19.02 6.78 4.71
CA ARG A 47 -18.03 5.98 5.44
C ARG A 47 -18.65 5.15 6.56
N GLU A 48 -19.61 5.68 7.30
CA GLU A 48 -20.34 4.91 8.32
C GLU A 48 -21.15 3.76 7.70
N ALA A 49 -21.79 4.00 6.55
CA ALA A 49 -22.49 2.96 5.81
C ALA A 49 -21.54 1.88 5.29
N GLU A 50 -20.38 2.26 4.74
CA GLU A 50 -19.33 1.35 4.29
C GLU A 50 -18.77 0.51 5.44
N VAL A 51 -18.45 1.14 6.58
CA VAL A 51 -17.99 0.43 7.79
C VAL A 51 -19.07 -0.53 8.29
N THR A 52 -20.34 -0.16 8.22
CA THR A 52 -21.46 -1.04 8.62
C THR A 52 -21.60 -2.24 7.68
N LEU A 53 -21.42 -2.03 6.38
CA LEU A 53 -21.41 -3.10 5.38
C LEU A 53 -20.23 -4.06 5.63
N LEU A 54 -19.02 -3.53 5.81
CA LEU A 54 -17.82 -4.33 6.10
C LEU A 54 -17.96 -5.12 7.41
N LYS A 55 -18.54 -4.53 8.46
CA LYS A 55 -18.84 -5.26 9.71
C LYS A 55 -19.81 -6.41 9.49
N THR A 56 -20.82 -6.22 8.63
CA THR A 56 -21.78 -7.28 8.28
C THR A 56 -21.09 -8.40 7.51
N GLN A 57 -20.26 -8.06 6.52
CA GLN A 57 -19.47 -9.04 5.76
C GLN A 57 -18.48 -9.80 6.65
N LEU A 58 -17.82 -9.13 7.58
CA LEU A 58 -16.92 -9.78 8.54
C LEU A 58 -17.66 -10.77 9.43
N LYS A 59 -18.85 -10.41 9.94
CA LYS A 59 -19.69 -11.33 10.74
C LYS A 59 -20.11 -12.56 9.93
N GLN A 60 -20.50 -12.36 8.67
CA GLN A 60 -20.85 -13.44 7.76
C GLN A 60 -19.67 -14.38 7.53
N ALA A 61 -18.48 -13.85 7.24
CA ALA A 61 -17.27 -14.64 7.06
C ALA A 61 -16.86 -15.40 8.33
N CYS A 62 -17.00 -14.80 9.52
CA CYS A 62 -16.76 -15.49 10.78
C CYS A 62 -17.75 -16.64 11.02
N PHE A 63 -19.01 -16.47 10.64
CA PHE A 63 -20.02 -17.53 10.74
C PHE A 63 -19.71 -18.69 9.79
N GLU A 64 -19.35 -18.40 8.53
CA GLU A 64 -18.93 -19.40 7.55
C GLU A 64 -17.66 -20.15 8.00
N ALA A 65 -16.67 -19.44 8.54
CA ALA A 65 -15.46 -20.05 9.09
C ALA A 65 -15.77 -20.99 10.27
N ALA A 66 -16.72 -20.63 11.13
CA ALA A 66 -17.17 -21.49 12.23
C ALA A 66 -17.86 -22.76 11.71
N GLN A 67 -18.70 -22.66 10.67
CA GLN A 67 -19.32 -23.83 10.05
C GLN A 67 -18.30 -24.76 9.40
N LEU A 68 -17.32 -24.20 8.68
CA LEU A 68 -16.24 -25.00 8.07
C LEU A 68 -15.41 -25.71 9.13
N LYS A 69 -15.15 -25.07 10.27
CA LYS A 69 -14.42 -25.68 11.38
C LYS A 69 -15.15 -26.92 11.94
N VAL A 70 -16.46 -26.84 12.14
CA VAL A 70 -17.27 -28.00 12.57
C VAL A 70 -17.17 -29.13 11.55
N LYS A 71 -17.33 -28.82 10.26
CA LYS A 71 -17.24 -29.81 9.19
C LYS A 71 -15.86 -30.50 9.12
N VAL A 72 -14.78 -29.76 9.38
CA VAL A 72 -13.42 -30.35 9.45
C VAL A 72 -13.32 -31.32 10.62
N GLN A 73 -13.88 -30.98 11.79
CA GLN A 73 -13.89 -31.88 12.94
C GLN A 73 -14.69 -33.16 12.66
N ASP A 74 -15.88 -33.04 12.05
CA ASP A 74 -16.69 -34.20 11.67
C ASP A 74 -15.93 -35.15 10.73
N LEU A 75 -15.20 -34.58 9.75
CA LEU A 75 -14.36 -35.36 8.82
C LEU A 75 -13.13 -35.98 9.50
N GLU A 76 -12.53 -35.31 10.48
CA GLU A 76 -11.42 -35.86 11.27
C GLU A 76 -11.89 -37.06 12.12
N GLU A 77 -13.10 -36.99 12.69
CA GLU A 77 -13.71 -38.11 13.42
C GLU A 77 -14.04 -39.29 12.49
N GLU A 78 -14.63 -39.03 11.32
CA GLU A 78 -14.91 -40.07 10.32
C GLU A 78 -13.62 -40.76 9.85
N ASN A 79 -12.58 -39.98 9.56
CA ASN A 79 -11.28 -40.50 9.14
C ASN A 79 -10.64 -41.35 10.24
N LYS A 80 -10.78 -40.93 11.51
CA LYS A 80 -10.31 -41.71 12.66
C LYS A 80 -10.99 -43.08 12.73
N VAL A 81 -12.32 -43.12 12.59
CA VAL A 81 -13.09 -44.39 12.55
C VAL A 81 -12.59 -45.28 11.41
N PHE A 82 -12.32 -44.69 10.24
CA PHE A 82 -11.78 -45.43 9.10
C PHE A 82 -10.38 -46.01 9.39
N THR A 83 -9.50 -45.23 10.02
CA THR A 83 -8.16 -45.70 10.39
C THR A 83 -8.19 -46.80 11.47
N ASP A 84 -9.10 -46.69 12.45
CA ASP A 84 -9.27 -47.70 13.50
C ASP A 84 -9.80 -49.02 12.89
N ASN A 85 -10.79 -48.94 11.99
CA ASN A 85 -11.30 -50.10 11.25
C ASN A 85 -10.21 -50.77 10.40
N LEU A 86 -9.37 -49.99 9.71
CA LEU A 86 -8.24 -50.53 8.95
C LEU A 86 -7.23 -51.24 9.86
N PHE A 87 -6.95 -50.67 11.03
CA PHE A 87 -6.06 -51.27 12.00
C PHE A 87 -6.62 -52.61 12.53
N ASP A 88 -7.91 -52.68 12.81
CA ASP A 88 -8.58 -53.90 13.24
C ASP A 88 -8.54 -54.99 12.16
N VAL A 89 -8.79 -54.63 10.90
CA VAL A 89 -8.69 -55.57 9.75
C VAL A 89 -7.26 -56.10 9.62
N CYS A 90 -6.26 -55.21 9.70
CA CYS A 90 -4.84 -55.62 9.66
C CYS A 90 -4.47 -56.54 10.84
N SER A 91 -4.99 -56.25 12.04
CA SER A 91 -4.75 -57.04 13.25
C SER A 91 -5.42 -58.41 13.16
N GLN A 92 -6.65 -58.48 12.64
CA GLN A 92 -7.33 -59.76 12.36
C GLN A 92 -6.54 -60.58 11.35
N ARG A 93 -6.04 -59.95 10.28
CA ARG A 93 -5.24 -60.62 9.25
C ARG A 93 -3.91 -61.16 9.77
N ALA A 94 -3.27 -60.45 10.70
CA ALA A 94 -2.02 -60.89 11.33
C ALA A 94 -2.19 -62.13 12.23
N ASN A 95 -3.40 -62.39 12.73
CA ASN A 95 -3.73 -63.58 13.54
C ASN A 95 -4.16 -64.79 12.70
N LEU A 96 -4.33 -64.65 11.38
CA LEU A 96 -4.60 -65.78 10.50
C LEU A 96 -3.34 -66.63 10.31
N ASP A 97 -3.52 -67.94 10.22
CA ASP A 97 -2.42 -68.89 9.99
C ASP A 97 -1.65 -68.51 8.71
N PRO A 98 -0.32 -68.40 8.75
CA PRO A 98 0.51 -68.12 7.57
C PRO A 98 0.20 -69.00 6.36
N GLN A 99 -0.27 -70.25 6.54
CA GLN A 99 -0.66 -71.12 5.41
C GLN A 99 -1.93 -70.65 4.69
N VAL A 100 -2.85 -70.00 5.39
CA VAL A 100 -4.07 -69.42 4.80
C VAL A 100 -3.72 -68.18 3.96
N LEU A 101 -2.79 -67.34 4.45
CA LEU A 101 -2.31 -66.17 3.71
C LEU A 101 -1.56 -66.53 2.42
N VAL A 102 -0.79 -67.61 2.43
CA VAL A 102 -0.10 -68.12 1.22
C VAL A 102 -1.10 -68.70 0.21
N SER A 103 -2.14 -69.39 0.69
CA SER A 103 -3.18 -69.96 -0.17
C SER A 103 -4.07 -68.88 -0.82
N GLU A 104 -4.36 -67.81 -0.09
CA GLU A 104 -5.12 -66.65 -0.60
C GLU A 104 -4.31 -65.82 -1.61
N ALA A 105 -3.01 -65.64 -1.36
CA ALA A 105 -2.10 -64.98 -2.30
C ALA A 105 -1.94 -65.79 -3.61
N ALA A 106 -1.84 -67.12 -3.52
CA ALA A 106 -1.76 -68.00 -4.69
C ALA A 106 -3.06 -67.99 -5.53
N ALA A 107 -4.23 -67.93 -4.89
CA ALA A 107 -5.52 -67.84 -5.59
C ALA A 107 -5.74 -66.47 -6.28
N LEU A 108 -5.16 -65.39 -5.75
CA LEU A 108 -5.17 -64.06 -6.38
C LEU A 108 -4.19 -63.95 -7.56
N GLU A 109 -3.07 -64.68 -7.55
CA GLU A 109 -2.17 -64.74 -8.71
C GLU A 109 -2.76 -65.52 -9.88
N GLU A 110 -3.52 -66.60 -9.64
CA GLU A 110 -4.18 -67.36 -10.72
C GLU A 110 -5.31 -66.59 -11.42
N THR A 111 -5.90 -65.58 -10.77
CA THR A 111 -6.97 -64.74 -11.35
C THR A 111 -6.47 -63.45 -12.01
N SER A 112 -5.19 -63.10 -11.82
CA SER A 112 -4.58 -61.86 -12.33
C SER A 112 -4.03 -61.97 -13.77
N SER A 113 -3.90 -63.17 -14.34
CA SER A 113 -3.22 -63.34 -15.64
C SER A 113 -4.06 -63.05 -16.90
N ASN A 114 -5.34 -62.65 -16.78
CA ASN A 114 -6.23 -62.58 -17.94
C ASN A 114 -6.88 -61.23 -18.25
N ASP A 115 -6.52 -60.13 -17.59
CA ASP A 115 -7.14 -58.83 -17.87
C ASP A 115 -6.12 -57.70 -18.03
N SER A 116 -5.14 -57.95 -18.89
CA SER A 116 -4.29 -56.90 -19.46
C SER A 116 -5.05 -56.17 -20.57
N ASP A 117 -5.93 -55.22 -20.24
CA ASP A 117 -6.15 -54.00 -21.05
C ASP A 117 -7.23 -53.01 -20.58
N SER A 118 -7.92 -53.22 -19.46
CA SER A 118 -8.91 -52.24 -18.98
C SER A 118 -8.29 -51.19 -18.05
N TYR A 119 -7.42 -50.33 -18.57
CA TYR A 119 -7.10 -49.06 -17.90
C TYR A 119 -8.37 -48.20 -17.88
N ILE A 120 -9.09 -48.20 -16.75
CA ILE A 120 -10.10 -47.20 -16.45
C ILE A 120 -9.36 -45.85 -16.41
N ARG A 121 -9.42 -45.11 -17.52
CA ARG A 121 -9.10 -43.69 -17.56
C ARG A 121 -10.04 -43.00 -16.58
N VAL A 122 -9.56 -42.76 -15.37
CA VAL A 122 -10.20 -41.81 -14.45
C VAL A 122 -10.06 -40.44 -15.12
N PRO A 123 -11.15 -39.83 -15.62
CA PRO A 123 -11.06 -38.51 -16.23
C PRO A 123 -10.61 -37.52 -15.16
N PRO A 124 -9.76 -36.53 -15.50
CA PRO A 124 -9.36 -35.49 -14.57
C PRO A 124 -10.62 -34.79 -14.04
N PRO A 125 -10.66 -34.42 -12.74
CA PRO A 125 -11.82 -33.74 -12.17
C PRO A 125 -12.09 -32.47 -12.97
N SER A 126 -13.21 -32.46 -13.68
CA SER A 126 -13.70 -31.28 -14.39
C SER A 126 -13.77 -30.12 -13.39
N PRO A 127 -13.21 -28.93 -13.70
CA PRO A 127 -13.33 -27.78 -12.82
C PRO A 127 -14.81 -27.44 -12.69
N SER A 128 -15.37 -27.73 -11.52
CA SER A 128 -16.73 -27.34 -11.14
C SER A 128 -16.83 -25.82 -11.26
N ARG A 129 -17.43 -25.39 -12.37
CA ARG A 129 -17.77 -24.01 -12.66
C ARG A 129 -18.81 -23.61 -11.61
N MET A 130 -18.35 -22.96 -10.53
CA MET A 130 -19.26 -22.27 -9.63
C MET A 130 -19.88 -21.12 -10.41
N ASP A 131 -21.08 -21.34 -10.93
CA ASP A 131 -21.94 -20.28 -11.42
C ASP A 131 -22.31 -19.40 -10.23
N VAL A 132 -21.57 -18.30 -10.08
CA VAL A 132 -21.89 -17.22 -9.17
C VAL A 132 -23.21 -16.61 -9.67
N PRO A 133 -24.30 -16.61 -8.89
CA PRO A 133 -25.53 -15.98 -9.31
C PRO A 133 -25.28 -14.49 -9.50
N ALA A 134 -25.52 -14.01 -10.72
CA ALA A 134 -25.50 -12.60 -11.06
C ALA A 134 -26.56 -11.86 -10.25
N SER A 135 -26.17 -11.33 -9.09
CA SER A 135 -26.97 -10.37 -8.34
C SER A 135 -27.08 -9.09 -9.16
N SER A 136 -28.12 -9.04 -9.97
CA SER A 136 -28.62 -7.82 -10.62
C SER A 136 -29.22 -6.92 -9.54
N SER A 137 -28.35 -6.18 -8.84
CA SER A 137 -28.74 -5.06 -8.01
C SER A 137 -29.04 -3.88 -8.92
N ALA A 138 -30.31 -3.71 -9.27
CA ALA A 138 -30.83 -2.49 -9.83
C ALA A 138 -30.66 -1.38 -8.77
N PHE A 139 -29.68 -0.50 -8.98
CA PHE A 139 -29.54 0.70 -8.17
C PHE A 139 -30.78 1.58 -8.36
N PRO A 140 -31.48 1.98 -7.29
CA PRO A 140 -32.47 3.04 -7.41
C PRO A 140 -31.71 4.32 -7.72
N SER A 141 -32.01 4.89 -8.88
CA SER A 141 -31.63 6.24 -9.29
C SER A 141 -32.17 7.25 -8.28
N GLY A 142 -31.40 7.47 -7.22
CA GLY A 142 -31.64 8.47 -6.19
C GLY A 142 -31.57 9.85 -6.82
N ARG A 143 -32.71 10.54 -6.78
CA ARG A 143 -32.91 11.89 -7.30
C ARG A 143 -31.79 12.82 -6.82
N SER A 144 -31.01 13.28 -7.79
CA SER A 144 -30.09 14.40 -7.68
C SER A 144 -30.79 15.58 -7.01
N ASN A 145 -30.28 16.03 -5.86
CA ASN A 145 -30.71 17.27 -5.24
C ASN A 145 -29.81 18.40 -5.78
N ASP A 146 -29.98 18.67 -7.08
CA ASP A 146 -29.40 19.78 -7.83
C ASP A 146 -30.05 21.10 -7.39
N ARG A 147 -29.69 21.61 -6.20
CA ARG A 147 -30.15 22.94 -5.79
C ARG A 147 -29.10 24.00 -5.54
N TYR A 148 -27.80 23.68 -5.53
CA TYR A 148 -26.78 24.69 -5.24
C TYR A 148 -25.40 24.58 -5.93
N GLY A 149 -25.33 23.95 -7.11
CA GLY A 149 -24.37 24.38 -8.14
C GLY A 149 -22.86 24.15 -7.93
N ILE A 150 -22.40 23.38 -6.93
CA ILE A 150 -21.06 22.78 -6.98
C ILE A 150 -21.24 21.26 -6.95
N PRO A 151 -21.09 20.57 -8.09
CA PRO A 151 -21.08 19.11 -8.16
C PRO A 151 -20.07 18.59 -7.15
N SER A 152 -20.46 17.56 -6.39
CA SER A 152 -19.61 16.89 -5.40
C SER A 152 -18.17 16.84 -5.91
N TYR A 153 -17.20 17.40 -5.20
CA TYR A 153 -15.78 17.37 -5.62
C TYR A 153 -15.20 15.93 -5.57
N LEU A 154 -15.97 15.00 -4.99
CA LEU A 154 -15.76 13.56 -5.04
C LEU A 154 -16.44 12.92 -6.26
N SER A 155 -17.21 13.67 -7.05
CA SER A 155 -17.73 13.17 -8.32
C SER A 155 -16.55 12.85 -9.23
N ALA A 156 -16.63 11.67 -9.85
CA ALA A 156 -15.63 11.20 -10.79
C ALA A 156 -15.57 12.07 -12.07
N PHE A 157 -16.53 12.98 -12.27
CA PHE A 157 -16.74 13.69 -13.52
C PHE A 157 -16.27 15.13 -13.43
N ARG A 158 -15.52 15.54 -14.45
CA ARG A 158 -15.14 16.93 -14.68
C ARG A 158 -16.39 17.75 -15.00
N SER A 159 -16.70 18.76 -14.18
CA SER A 159 -17.65 19.81 -14.54
C SER A 159 -16.96 21.17 -14.63
N ARG A 160 -17.46 22.05 -15.49
CA ARG A 160 -16.90 23.40 -15.68
C ARG A 160 -17.07 24.25 -14.42
N GLU A 161 -18.16 24.03 -13.70
CA GLU A 161 -18.51 24.70 -12.45
C GLU A 161 -17.51 24.31 -11.34
N ALA A 162 -17.19 23.02 -11.21
CA ALA A 162 -16.21 22.54 -10.24
C ALA A 162 -14.79 23.06 -10.57
N GLU A 163 -14.41 23.09 -11.85
CA GLU A 163 -13.13 23.67 -12.27
C GLU A 163 -13.02 25.15 -11.89
N THR A 164 -14.07 25.92 -12.16
CA THR A 164 -14.11 27.37 -11.86
C THR A 164 -14.01 27.61 -10.35
N ALA A 165 -14.79 26.88 -9.55
CA ALA A 165 -14.76 27.00 -8.09
C ALA A 165 -13.39 26.62 -7.49
N LEU A 166 -12.71 25.61 -8.04
CA LEU A 166 -11.36 25.23 -7.63
C LEU A 166 -10.34 26.31 -7.98
N ARG A 167 -10.41 26.90 -9.19
CA ARG A 167 -9.52 28.00 -9.58
C ARG A 167 -9.71 29.23 -8.71
N GLU A 168 -10.95 29.61 -8.40
CA GLU A 168 -11.25 30.72 -7.49
C GLU A 168 -10.71 30.45 -6.08
N LEU A 169 -10.86 29.23 -5.57
CA LEU A 169 -10.32 28.85 -4.27
C LEU A 169 -8.79 28.92 -4.24
N MET A 170 -8.13 28.45 -5.31
CA MET A 170 -6.67 28.57 -5.45
C MET A 170 -6.23 30.04 -5.52
N GLU A 171 -6.96 30.89 -6.23
CA GLU A 171 -6.60 32.31 -6.33
C GLU A 171 -6.70 33.02 -4.97
N LYS A 172 -7.79 32.79 -4.21
CA LYS A 172 -7.90 33.27 -2.83
C LYS A 172 -6.76 32.76 -1.95
N ALA A 173 -6.39 31.49 -2.08
CA ALA A 173 -5.28 30.91 -1.34
C ALA A 173 -3.92 31.54 -1.73
N ARG A 174 -3.74 32.00 -2.98
CA ARG A 174 -2.54 32.75 -3.41
C ARG A 174 -2.46 34.14 -2.80
N THR A 175 -3.60 34.80 -2.61
CA THR A 175 -3.67 36.11 -1.93
C THR A 175 -3.60 35.99 -0.40
N MET A 176 -3.05 34.89 0.12
CA MET A 176 -2.88 34.63 1.56
C MET A 176 -4.18 34.59 2.37
N ASP A 177 -5.33 34.31 1.74
CA ASP A 177 -6.55 34.00 2.49
C ASP A 177 -6.30 32.71 3.30
N SER A 178 -6.23 32.86 4.62
CA SER A 178 -5.87 31.78 5.55
C SER A 178 -6.81 30.59 5.47
N ARG A 179 -8.10 30.86 5.23
CA ARG A 179 -9.15 29.84 5.13
C ARG A 179 -9.06 29.09 3.81
N ALA A 180 -8.92 29.82 2.70
CA ALA A 180 -8.75 29.21 1.38
C ALA A 180 -7.47 28.35 1.32
N LEU A 181 -6.38 28.87 1.88
CA LEU A 181 -5.10 28.17 1.94
C LEU A 181 -5.17 26.90 2.79
N ALA A 182 -5.79 26.95 3.97
CA ALA A 182 -6.00 25.78 4.80
C ALA A 182 -6.82 24.71 4.06
N ARG A 183 -7.86 25.13 3.33
CA ARG A 183 -8.70 24.23 2.54
C ARG A 183 -7.93 23.56 1.42
N ILE A 184 -7.17 24.32 0.61
CA ILE A 184 -6.33 23.75 -0.46
C ILE A 184 -5.26 22.81 0.11
N LYS A 185 -4.62 23.14 1.24
CA LYS A 185 -3.66 22.24 1.91
C LYS A 185 -4.31 20.92 2.34
N ASN A 186 -5.52 20.97 2.90
CA ASN A 186 -6.26 19.77 3.27
C ASN A 186 -6.63 18.94 2.03
N MET A 187 -7.11 19.58 0.96
CA MET A 187 -7.42 18.89 -0.29
C MET A 187 -6.18 18.26 -0.94
N CYS A 188 -5.02 18.94 -0.92
CA CYS A 188 -3.76 18.38 -1.38
C CYS A 188 -3.34 17.18 -0.54
N ARG A 189 -3.46 17.28 0.80
CA ARG A 189 -3.14 16.17 1.72
C ARG A 189 -4.02 14.95 1.44
N GLU A 190 -5.32 15.17 1.28
CA GLU A 190 -6.28 14.13 0.91
C GLU A 190 -5.91 13.50 -0.44
N ALA A 191 -5.69 14.34 -1.47
CA ALA A 191 -5.28 13.88 -2.79
C ALA A 191 -3.96 13.09 -2.78
N HIS A 192 -2.99 13.44 -1.92
CA HIS A 192 -1.75 12.68 -1.76
C HIS A 192 -1.96 11.34 -1.04
N ALA A 193 -2.94 11.25 -0.15
CA ALA A 193 -3.30 10.01 0.54
C ALA A 193 -4.10 9.04 -0.34
N THR A 194 -4.81 9.54 -1.36
CA THR A 194 -5.57 8.71 -2.29
C THR A 194 -4.66 8.00 -3.31
N PRO A 195 -4.76 6.66 -3.45
CA PRO A 195 -4.09 5.89 -4.51
C PRO A 195 -4.36 6.48 -5.90
N ARG A 196 -3.38 6.40 -6.81
CA ARG A 196 -3.43 7.10 -8.10
C ARG A 196 -4.64 6.71 -8.96
N ASP A 197 -5.01 5.44 -8.93
CA ASP A 197 -6.14 4.81 -9.62
C ASP A 197 -7.51 5.21 -9.03
N LEU A 198 -7.53 5.62 -7.76
CA LEU A 198 -8.74 6.03 -7.05
C LEU A 198 -8.87 7.57 -6.95
N LYS A 199 -7.94 8.33 -7.53
CA LYS A 199 -7.97 9.79 -7.47
C LYS A 199 -9.15 10.34 -8.26
N SER A 200 -9.94 11.20 -7.63
CA SER A 200 -10.98 11.94 -8.35
C SER A 200 -10.34 12.92 -9.35
N TRP A 201 -11.15 13.38 -10.31
CA TRP A 201 -10.72 14.43 -11.24
C TRP A 201 -10.26 15.69 -10.49
N ALA A 202 -11.01 16.13 -9.46
CA ALA A 202 -10.68 17.32 -8.68
C ALA A 202 -9.37 17.16 -7.91
N GLN A 203 -9.11 15.99 -7.32
CA GLN A 203 -7.84 15.69 -6.65
C GLN A 203 -6.67 15.76 -7.64
N SER A 204 -6.83 15.16 -8.82
CA SER A 204 -5.83 15.21 -9.88
C SER A 204 -5.58 16.64 -10.38
N PHE A 205 -6.66 17.41 -10.57
CA PHE A 205 -6.62 18.82 -10.97
C PHE A 205 -5.90 19.71 -9.95
N ILE A 206 -6.19 19.53 -8.66
CA ILE A 206 -5.51 20.30 -7.60
C ILE A 206 -4.02 19.98 -7.58
N LEU A 207 -3.64 18.70 -7.65
CA LEU A 207 -2.23 18.32 -7.67
C LEU A 207 -1.50 18.84 -8.92
N SER A 208 -2.19 18.98 -10.06
CA SER A 208 -1.58 19.52 -11.29
C SER A 208 -1.47 21.04 -11.28
N GLU A 209 -2.50 21.75 -10.81
CA GLU A 209 -2.61 23.23 -10.93
C GLU A 209 -2.12 23.99 -9.70
N TRP A 210 -2.25 23.43 -8.49
CA TRP A 210 -1.84 24.13 -7.27
C TRP A 210 -0.32 24.24 -7.16
N ARG A 211 0.16 25.44 -6.86
CA ARG A 211 1.57 25.73 -6.52
C ARG A 211 1.58 26.56 -5.25
N ASN A 212 2.43 26.18 -4.29
CA ASN A 212 2.58 26.96 -3.06
C ASN A 212 3.10 28.36 -3.42
N PRO A 213 2.44 29.42 -2.94
CA PRO A 213 2.93 30.79 -3.11
C PRO A 213 4.33 30.97 -2.50
N PRO A 214 5.20 31.81 -3.08
CA PRO A 214 6.57 31.99 -2.64
C PRO A 214 6.69 32.53 -1.21
N GLU A 215 5.67 33.21 -0.69
CA GLU A 215 5.64 33.75 0.66
C GLU A 215 5.43 32.66 1.73
N ILE A 216 4.75 31.56 1.39
CA ILE A 216 4.48 30.42 2.28
C ILE A 216 5.50 29.31 2.09
N ALA A 217 6.18 29.28 0.94
CA ALA A 217 7.26 28.35 0.71
C ALA A 217 8.29 28.51 1.85
N PRO A 218 8.71 27.41 2.51
CA PRO A 218 9.78 27.46 3.49
C PRO A 218 10.95 28.25 2.89
N PRO A 219 11.69 29.06 3.66
CA PRO A 219 12.80 29.87 3.14
C PRO A 219 13.82 29.03 2.33
N ASN A 220 13.95 27.74 2.65
CA ASN A 220 14.79 26.76 1.95
C ASN A 220 14.27 26.33 0.55
N ILE A 221 13.04 26.73 0.18
CA ILE A 221 12.37 26.48 -1.11
C ILE A 221 12.02 27.83 -1.78
N ARG A 222 12.71 28.93 -1.43
CA ARG A 222 12.72 30.09 -2.31
C ARG A 222 13.53 29.70 -3.54
N ARG A 223 12.82 29.21 -4.56
CA ARG A 223 13.39 28.94 -5.88
C ARG A 223 14.03 30.24 -6.32
N ASP A 224 15.34 30.20 -6.49
CA ASP A 224 16.06 31.28 -7.16
C ASP A 224 15.42 31.47 -8.53
N PRO A 225 14.75 32.63 -8.79
CA PRO A 225 14.01 32.85 -10.03
C PRO A 225 14.94 32.84 -11.26
N THR A 226 16.26 32.95 -11.05
CA THR A 226 17.26 32.86 -12.12
C THR A 226 17.52 31.42 -12.55
N LYS A 227 17.13 30.42 -11.75
CA LYS A 227 17.38 29.02 -12.05
C LYS A 227 16.27 28.43 -12.91
N PRO A 228 16.60 27.79 -14.05
CA PRO A 228 15.61 27.22 -14.94
C PRO A 228 14.80 26.12 -14.24
N ALA A 229 13.48 26.14 -14.44
CA ALA A 229 12.59 25.09 -13.96
C ALA A 229 12.79 23.82 -14.78
N LEU A 230 13.75 22.99 -14.38
CA LEU A 230 13.95 21.68 -15.00
C LEU A 230 12.79 20.74 -14.62
N PRO A 231 12.23 19.97 -15.58
CA PRO A 231 11.24 18.95 -15.25
C PRO A 231 11.87 17.85 -14.38
N ASN A 232 11.09 17.30 -13.45
CA ASN A 232 11.55 16.21 -12.59
C ASN A 232 11.90 14.96 -13.45
N PRO A 233 13.11 14.40 -13.33
CA PRO A 233 13.49 13.20 -14.07
C PRO A 233 12.59 11.99 -13.73
N ARG A 234 12.42 11.10 -14.71
CA ARG A 234 11.73 9.81 -14.58
C ARG A 234 12.69 8.75 -14.04
N MET A 235 12.13 7.66 -13.49
CA MET A 235 12.93 6.59 -12.88
C MET A 235 13.90 5.90 -13.86
N GLY A 236 13.53 5.80 -15.13
CA GLY A 236 14.36 5.22 -16.19
C GLY A 236 15.27 6.23 -16.90
N ASP A 237 15.23 7.51 -16.52
CA ASP A 237 16.14 8.50 -17.11
C ASP A 237 17.59 8.23 -16.66
N PRO A 238 18.59 8.52 -17.51
CA PRO A 238 19.99 8.29 -17.21
C PRO A 238 20.46 9.15 -16.03
N VAL A 239 21.52 8.72 -15.35
CA VAL A 239 22.02 9.39 -14.14
C VAL A 239 22.48 10.82 -14.39
N GLU A 240 22.91 11.13 -15.61
CA GLU A 240 23.31 12.47 -16.05
C GLU A 240 22.14 13.46 -15.92
N ARG A 241 20.93 13.05 -16.30
CA ARG A 241 19.73 13.88 -16.18
C ARG A 241 19.36 14.15 -14.73
N TRP A 242 19.54 13.14 -13.85
CA TRP A 242 19.39 13.31 -12.41
C TRP A 242 20.46 14.24 -11.83
N PHE A 243 21.71 14.13 -12.30
CA PHE A 243 22.82 14.98 -11.88
C PHE A 243 22.56 16.46 -12.23
N GLU A 244 22.13 16.74 -13.45
CA GLU A 244 21.72 18.09 -13.89
C GLU A 244 20.58 18.63 -13.02
N TYR A 245 19.54 17.82 -12.82
CA TYR A 245 18.40 18.21 -12.01
C TYR A 245 18.79 18.56 -10.57
N TYR A 246 19.58 17.72 -9.91
CA TYR A 246 19.98 17.93 -8.52
C TYR A 246 21.08 18.98 -8.33
N SER A 247 21.84 19.29 -9.38
CA SER A 247 22.75 20.45 -9.37
C SER A 247 21.97 21.76 -9.24
N VAL A 248 20.79 21.84 -9.87
CA VAL A 248 19.87 22.98 -9.72
C VAL A 248 19.04 22.88 -8.44
N HIS A 249 18.54 21.69 -8.12
CA HIS A 249 17.61 21.43 -7.01
C HIS A 249 18.29 20.72 -5.84
N SER A 250 19.33 21.34 -5.27
CA SER A 250 20.16 20.71 -4.24
C SER A 250 19.42 20.35 -2.94
N SER A 251 18.26 20.97 -2.67
CA SER A 251 17.39 20.62 -1.53
C SER A 251 16.55 19.36 -1.76
N ALA A 252 16.40 18.92 -3.01
CA ALA A 252 15.70 17.68 -3.35
C ALA A 252 16.64 16.46 -3.39
N LEU A 253 17.91 16.65 -3.06
CA LEU A 253 18.93 15.62 -3.17
C LEU A 253 18.59 14.40 -2.31
N PRO A 254 18.72 13.16 -2.83
CA PRO A 254 18.44 11.96 -2.06
C PRO A 254 19.39 11.87 -0.86
N ARG A 255 18.86 11.35 0.25
CA ARG A 255 19.66 11.09 1.44
C ARG A 255 20.87 10.20 1.12
N GLY A 256 22.00 10.48 1.76
CA GLY A 256 23.26 9.76 1.56
C GLY A 256 24.05 10.16 0.32
N VAL A 257 23.49 10.99 -0.58
CA VAL A 257 24.26 11.55 -1.69
C VAL A 257 25.05 12.76 -1.20
N ARG A 258 26.37 12.63 -1.16
CA ARG A 258 27.27 13.74 -0.78
C ARG A 258 27.28 14.83 -1.85
N LYS A 259 27.77 16.01 -1.47
CA LYS A 259 28.05 17.11 -2.41
C LYS A 259 29.55 17.19 -2.69
N ASP A 260 29.91 17.55 -3.91
CA ASP A 260 31.29 17.89 -4.28
C ASP A 260 31.68 19.28 -3.75
N THR A 261 32.91 19.72 -4.05
CA THR A 261 33.43 21.03 -3.67
C THR A 261 32.69 22.20 -4.32
N GLU A 262 31.94 21.95 -5.40
CA GLU A 262 31.11 22.95 -6.09
C GLU A 262 29.66 22.92 -5.60
N GLY A 263 29.34 22.09 -4.60
CA GLY A 263 27.99 21.95 -4.07
C GLY A 263 27.04 21.11 -4.94
N ARG A 264 27.55 20.45 -5.99
CA ARG A 264 26.80 19.54 -6.87
C ARG A 264 26.74 18.13 -6.28
N PRO A 265 25.77 17.30 -6.68
CA PRO A 265 25.72 15.90 -6.25
C PRO A 265 26.99 15.11 -6.62
N TRP A 266 27.56 14.35 -5.69
CA TRP A 266 28.66 13.44 -6.01
C TRP A 266 28.14 12.27 -6.86
N LYS A 267 28.60 12.17 -8.11
CA LYS A 267 28.07 11.25 -9.13
C LYS A 267 28.00 9.77 -8.71
N PRO A 268 29.03 9.14 -8.12
CA PRO A 268 28.98 7.74 -7.71
C PRO A 268 27.90 7.47 -6.65
N ASP A 269 27.74 8.36 -5.67
CA ASP A 269 26.67 8.24 -4.67
C ASP A 269 25.29 8.38 -5.33
N LEU A 270 25.16 9.28 -6.31
CA LEU A 270 23.93 9.44 -7.07
C LEU A 270 23.60 8.19 -7.90
N GLN A 271 24.60 7.61 -8.58
CA GLN A 271 24.48 6.33 -9.30
C GLN A 271 24.01 5.21 -8.37
N ALA A 272 24.66 5.06 -7.20
CA ALA A 272 24.26 4.10 -6.17
C ALA A 272 22.81 4.33 -5.70
N SER A 273 22.44 5.59 -5.43
CA SER A 273 21.08 5.96 -5.04
C SER A 273 20.05 5.61 -6.12
N ARG A 274 20.36 5.81 -7.40
CA ARG A 274 19.44 5.47 -8.51
C ARG A 274 19.31 3.97 -8.69
N LEU A 275 20.41 3.24 -8.66
CA LEU A 275 20.40 1.77 -8.70
C LEU A 275 19.55 1.21 -7.54
N ALA A 276 19.79 1.67 -6.31
CA ALA A 276 19.00 1.26 -5.16
C ALA A 276 17.51 1.63 -5.27
N ALA A 277 17.18 2.75 -5.93
CA ALA A 277 15.79 3.14 -6.16
C ALA A 277 15.10 2.25 -7.21
N GLN A 278 15.80 1.83 -8.25
CA GLN A 278 15.29 0.93 -9.29
C GLN A 278 15.03 -0.49 -8.77
N LEU A 279 15.80 -0.95 -7.77
CA LEU A 279 15.62 -2.26 -7.14
C LEU A 279 14.38 -2.33 -6.22
N ARG A 280 13.85 -1.19 -5.76
CA ARG A 280 12.74 -1.16 -4.78
C ARG A 280 11.44 -1.68 -5.39
N PRO A 281 10.54 -2.27 -4.57
CA PRO A 281 9.21 -2.63 -5.04
C PRO A 281 8.46 -1.41 -5.57
N LEU A 282 7.58 -1.65 -6.53
CA LEU A 282 6.75 -0.61 -7.14
C LEU A 282 5.89 0.10 -6.09
N GLN A 283 5.49 1.34 -6.38
CA GLN A 283 4.58 2.10 -5.49
C GLN A 283 3.21 1.43 -5.29
N THR A 284 2.81 0.57 -6.22
CA THR A 284 1.59 -0.26 -6.16
C THR A 284 1.74 -1.45 -5.22
N SER A 285 2.96 -1.84 -4.85
CA SER A 285 3.20 -2.92 -3.88
C SER A 285 2.78 -2.49 -2.48
N PRO A 286 2.35 -3.45 -1.62
CA PRO A 286 1.97 -3.17 -0.24
C PRO A 286 3.02 -2.34 0.51
N ALA A 287 2.56 -1.41 1.35
CA ALA A 287 3.46 -0.53 2.08
C ALA A 287 4.42 -1.29 3.02
N ALA A 288 3.96 -2.41 3.60
CA ALA A 288 4.77 -3.31 4.41
C ALA A 288 5.97 -3.86 3.62
N THR A 289 5.72 -4.49 2.47
CA THR A 289 6.75 -5.03 1.58
C THR A 289 7.79 -3.98 1.18
N ARG A 290 7.35 -2.75 0.84
CA ARG A 290 8.28 -1.65 0.52
C ARG A 290 9.18 -1.25 1.69
N THR A 291 8.61 -1.24 2.90
CA THR A 291 9.31 -0.87 4.12
C THR A 291 10.32 -1.94 4.51
N GLU A 292 9.90 -3.20 4.51
CA GLU A 292 10.75 -4.37 4.81
C GLU A 292 11.90 -4.50 3.80
N PHE A 293 11.61 -4.43 2.50
CA PHE A 293 12.65 -4.47 1.47
C PHE A 293 13.69 -3.36 1.67
N SER A 294 13.23 -2.13 1.91
CA SER A 294 14.14 -1.00 2.15
C SER A 294 14.98 -1.22 3.40
N TYR A 295 14.38 -1.73 4.48
CA TYR A 295 15.08 -2.07 5.71
C TYR A 295 16.20 -3.09 5.45
N TYR A 296 15.88 -4.24 4.86
CA TYR A 296 16.86 -5.29 4.60
C TYR A 296 17.92 -4.88 3.58
N LEU A 297 17.58 -4.08 2.56
CA LEU A 297 18.56 -3.53 1.63
C LEU A 297 19.58 -2.64 2.34
N PHE A 298 19.15 -1.74 3.22
CA PHE A 298 20.06 -0.87 3.99
C PHE A 298 20.79 -1.61 5.11
N GLU A 299 20.21 -2.67 5.66
CA GLU A 299 20.90 -3.56 6.59
C GLU A 299 22.03 -4.30 5.89
N LEU A 300 21.74 -4.92 4.74
CA LEU A 300 22.67 -5.64 3.89
C LEU A 300 23.84 -4.75 3.45
N LEU A 301 23.55 -3.61 2.83
CA LEU A 301 24.57 -2.69 2.31
C LEU A 301 25.29 -1.88 3.40
N GLY A 302 24.72 -1.83 4.61
CA GLY A 302 25.32 -1.12 5.72
C GLY A 302 26.43 -1.91 6.42
N THR A 303 26.50 -3.22 6.20
CA THR A 303 27.52 -4.11 6.78
C THR A 303 28.47 -4.57 5.67
N PRO A 304 29.71 -4.05 5.62
CA PRO A 304 30.66 -4.36 4.56
C PRO A 304 30.88 -5.86 4.37
N GLY A 305 30.78 -6.34 3.13
CA GLY A 305 31.00 -7.74 2.78
C GLY A 305 29.85 -8.69 3.08
N LYS A 306 28.73 -8.23 3.68
CA LYS A 306 27.57 -9.09 3.99
C LYS A 306 26.95 -9.68 2.72
N TYR A 307 26.82 -8.88 1.66
CA TYR A 307 26.35 -9.35 0.34
C TYR A 307 27.25 -10.46 -0.21
N HIS A 308 28.57 -10.21 -0.26
CA HIS A 308 29.55 -11.18 -0.74
C HIS A 308 29.52 -12.50 0.05
N SER A 309 29.39 -12.41 1.38
CA SER A 309 29.29 -13.58 2.25
C SER A 309 28.06 -14.43 1.92
N ILE A 310 26.88 -13.82 1.77
CA ILE A 310 25.64 -14.55 1.45
C ILE A 310 25.71 -15.16 0.04
N VAL A 311 26.15 -14.40 -0.96
CA VAL A 311 26.30 -14.89 -2.35
C VAL A 311 27.23 -16.10 -2.40
N SER A 312 28.39 -16.01 -1.74
CA SER A 312 29.40 -17.09 -1.73
C SER A 312 28.91 -18.32 -0.98
N THR A 313 28.34 -18.14 0.22
CA THR A 313 27.87 -19.24 1.08
C THR A 313 26.73 -20.02 0.44
N ARG A 314 25.86 -19.32 -0.31
CA ARG A 314 24.70 -19.92 -0.99
C ARG A 314 25.00 -20.38 -2.42
N GLY A 315 26.21 -20.14 -2.93
CA GLY A 315 26.58 -20.47 -4.30
C GLY A 315 25.72 -19.77 -5.35
N LEU A 316 25.29 -18.53 -5.08
CA LEU A 316 24.41 -17.79 -5.99
C LEU A 316 25.19 -17.30 -7.21
N ARG A 317 24.61 -17.50 -8.40
CA ARG A 317 25.20 -17.04 -9.66
C ARG A 317 24.64 -15.68 -10.05
N ILE A 318 25.48 -14.65 -10.04
CA ILE A 318 25.13 -13.29 -10.45
C ILE A 318 24.85 -13.25 -11.96
N ALA A 319 23.75 -12.60 -12.36
CA ALA A 319 23.45 -12.40 -13.77
C ALA A 319 24.57 -11.58 -14.45
N SER A 320 24.91 -11.93 -15.68
CA SER A 320 26.06 -11.33 -16.40
C SER A 320 25.83 -9.88 -16.82
N THR A 321 24.57 -9.44 -16.89
CA THR A 321 24.17 -8.12 -17.35
C THR A 321 23.43 -7.40 -16.23
N LEU A 322 23.87 -6.18 -15.91
CA LEU A 322 23.18 -5.32 -14.96
C LEU A 322 21.88 -4.81 -15.59
N SER A 323 20.75 -5.36 -15.16
CA SER A 323 19.40 -4.98 -15.59
C SER A 323 18.51 -4.78 -14.35
N PRO A 324 18.58 -3.61 -13.71
CA PRO A 324 17.82 -3.33 -12.49
C PRO A 324 16.31 -3.34 -12.76
N GLN A 325 15.57 -4.11 -11.97
CA GLN A 325 14.12 -4.17 -12.02
C GLN A 325 13.54 -4.00 -10.59
N PRO A 326 12.31 -3.48 -10.47
CA PRO A 326 11.62 -3.43 -9.18
C PRO A 326 11.45 -4.83 -8.58
N TYR A 327 11.61 -4.95 -7.27
CA TYR A 327 11.33 -6.20 -6.56
C TYR A 327 9.84 -6.58 -6.64
N ASP A 328 9.58 -7.78 -7.13
CA ASP A 328 8.26 -8.40 -7.29
C ASP A 328 8.11 -9.73 -6.52
N GLY A 329 9.06 -10.02 -5.62
CA GLY A 329 9.10 -11.25 -4.82
C GLY A 329 8.08 -11.31 -3.68
N PRO A 330 8.14 -12.38 -2.86
CA PRO A 330 7.16 -12.65 -1.81
C PRO A 330 7.19 -11.63 -0.66
N SER A 331 6.11 -11.66 0.14
CA SER A 331 5.96 -10.95 1.41
C SER A 331 5.61 -11.97 2.50
N PRO A 332 6.23 -11.93 3.70
CA PRO A 332 7.20 -10.94 4.17
C PRO A 332 8.54 -11.03 3.44
N VAL A 333 9.23 -9.89 3.32
CA VAL A 333 10.53 -9.82 2.65
C VAL A 333 11.63 -10.28 3.62
N THR A 334 12.58 -11.09 3.18
CA THR A 334 13.78 -11.47 3.95
C THR A 334 15.06 -10.85 3.37
N ILE A 335 16.17 -10.90 4.11
CA ILE A 335 17.46 -10.43 3.59
C ILE A 335 17.96 -11.31 2.44
N GLU A 336 17.69 -12.61 2.48
CA GLU A 336 17.98 -13.56 1.41
C GLU A 336 17.22 -13.20 0.13
N ASP A 337 15.94 -12.79 0.23
CA ASP A 337 15.16 -12.36 -0.93
C ASP A 337 15.76 -11.11 -1.60
N VAL A 338 16.23 -10.14 -0.80
CA VAL A 338 16.91 -8.95 -1.32
C VAL A 338 18.20 -9.32 -2.04
N VAL A 339 19.01 -10.22 -1.46
CA VAL A 339 20.25 -10.70 -2.09
C VAL A 339 19.94 -11.42 -3.40
N LEU A 340 18.97 -12.35 -3.40
CA LEU A 340 18.57 -13.08 -4.59
C LEU A 340 18.11 -12.13 -5.70
N HIS A 341 17.29 -11.12 -5.35
CA HIS A 341 16.85 -10.09 -6.29
C HIS A 341 18.01 -9.30 -6.89
N MET A 342 18.96 -8.87 -6.05
CA MET A 342 20.15 -8.15 -6.52
C MET A 342 21.01 -9.00 -7.46
N VAL A 343 21.18 -10.30 -7.15
CA VAL A 343 21.89 -11.28 -8.00
C VAL A 343 21.19 -11.43 -9.36
N VAL A 344 19.86 -11.56 -9.38
CA VAL A 344 19.04 -11.66 -10.60
C VAL A 344 19.12 -10.39 -11.44
N CYS A 345 19.16 -9.22 -10.79
CA CYS A 345 19.35 -7.93 -11.46
C CYS A 345 20.79 -7.70 -11.98
N GLY A 346 21.73 -8.62 -11.73
CA GLY A 346 23.13 -8.50 -12.16
C GLY A 346 23.96 -7.50 -11.36
N VAL A 347 23.59 -7.25 -10.10
CA VAL A 347 24.38 -6.39 -9.21
C VAL A 347 25.64 -7.14 -8.77
N THR A 348 26.80 -6.76 -9.29
CA THR A 348 28.06 -7.47 -9.02
C THR A 348 28.65 -7.13 -7.66
N LEU A 349 29.62 -7.93 -7.20
CA LEU A 349 30.34 -7.70 -5.95
C LEU A 349 31.08 -6.35 -5.95
N GLU A 350 31.65 -5.97 -7.11
CA GLU A 350 32.35 -4.70 -7.32
C GLU A 350 31.38 -3.53 -7.21
N VAL A 351 30.20 -3.61 -7.84
CA VAL A 351 29.17 -2.56 -7.73
C VAL A 351 28.73 -2.38 -6.29
N VAL A 352 28.56 -3.48 -5.54
CA VAL A 352 28.19 -3.40 -4.11
C VAL A 352 29.30 -2.73 -3.31
N LYS A 353 30.54 -3.22 -3.44
CA LYS A 353 31.69 -2.76 -2.66
C LYS A 353 32.07 -1.30 -2.95
N ASP A 354 32.10 -0.93 -4.23
CA ASP A 354 32.67 0.35 -4.67
C ASP A 354 31.63 1.47 -4.70
N ALA A 355 30.34 1.15 -4.89
CA ALA A 355 29.28 2.15 -5.00
C ALA A 355 28.22 2.05 -3.89
N LEU A 356 27.57 0.90 -3.73
CA LEU A 356 26.38 0.79 -2.87
C LEU A 356 26.70 0.82 -1.36
N GLU A 357 27.75 0.12 -0.92
CA GLU A 357 28.14 0.10 0.49
C GLU A 357 28.61 1.48 1.00
N PRO A 358 29.50 2.22 0.30
CA PRO A 358 29.86 3.58 0.71
C PRO A 358 28.65 4.51 0.80
N TRP A 359 27.77 4.48 -0.20
CA TRP A 359 26.55 5.30 -0.22
C TRP A 359 25.60 4.94 0.93
N SER A 360 25.39 3.65 1.21
CA SER A 360 24.50 3.20 2.30
C SER A 360 24.99 3.67 3.67
N ARG A 361 26.31 3.67 3.91
CA ARG A 361 26.89 4.24 5.14
C ARG A 361 26.61 5.73 5.27
N GLN A 362 26.78 6.49 4.18
CA GLN A 362 26.42 7.92 4.16
C GLN A 362 24.92 8.15 4.36
N HIS A 363 24.09 7.25 3.84
CA HIS A 363 22.65 7.32 4.07
C HIS A 363 22.31 7.16 5.56
N LYS A 364 22.95 6.22 6.27
CA LYS A 364 22.75 6.03 7.71
C LYS A 364 23.21 7.26 8.50
N THR A 365 24.43 7.76 8.26
CA THR A 365 24.97 8.93 8.98
C THR A 365 24.12 10.18 8.76
N ALA A 366 23.63 10.41 7.54
CA ALA A 366 22.84 11.59 7.16
C ALA A 366 21.44 11.68 7.80
N GLY A 367 21.00 10.70 8.59
CA GLY A 367 19.80 10.89 9.41
C GLY A 367 19.92 10.41 10.84
N ALA A 368 21.11 9.99 11.28
CA ALA A 368 21.49 10.17 12.67
C ALA A 368 21.62 11.66 13.01
N THR A 369 21.96 12.50 12.02
CA THR A 369 22.02 13.97 12.17
C THR A 369 20.64 14.64 12.26
N PHE A 370 19.56 13.91 12.03
CA PHE A 370 18.18 14.40 12.04
C PHE A 370 17.26 13.63 13.01
N GLY A 371 17.80 13.14 14.15
CA GLY A 371 16.92 12.68 15.21
C GLY A 371 17.56 12.65 16.60
N PRO A 372 16.76 12.81 17.67
CA PRO A 372 15.42 13.41 17.74
C PRO A 372 15.40 14.94 17.65
#